data_AF-A0A942QAG4-F1
#
_entry.id   AF-A0A942QAG4-F1
#
_cell.length_a   1.000
_cell.length_b   1.000
_cell.length_c   1.000
_cell.angle_alpha   90.00
_cell.angle_beta   90.00
_cell.angle_gamma   90.00
#
_symmetry.space_group_name_H-M   'P 1'
#
loop_
_entity.id
_entity.type
_entity.pdbx_description
1 polymer ?
#
loop_
_entity_poly.entity_id
_entity_poly.type
_entity_poly.pdbx_seq_one_letter_code
_entity_poly.pdbx_strand_id
1 'polypeptide(L)'
;GRCQAARRGSFAAGLAGAVGFVVEPVQLLTAPNLSAPHGFSTRLGGVSEAPFDSLNLGLSTGDEPWRVAENRRRFLAHFGVAHSEVCALSQVHGRRVVEATAGWFELEADGAVTDCPERLLVISAADCLAVLVHEPRRNAVGAAHAGWRGTVAKVVVELVEQLYERYGSRPAELRVAIGPGIGGNCYQVGDEVIAQVVAAGFSSQVYRRDTAGYRLDLAAANRELLLGLGVPAAQIWTSGHCTHCETELFFSHRREAGRTGRMWAAIRPLSL
;
A
#
# COMPACT_ATOMS: atom_id res chain seq x y z
N GLY A 1 -45.64 48.72 16.39
CA GLY A 1 -45.09 50.03 16.00
C GLY A 1 -44.15 50.54 17.08
N ARG A 2 -42.98 51.07 16.65
CA ARG A 2 -41.96 51.86 17.40
C ARG A 2 -41.23 51.09 18.53
N CYS A 3 -39.98 50.66 18.42
CA CYS A 3 -38.68 51.28 18.09
C CYS A 3 -38.09 52.18 19.22
N GLN A 4 -36.80 51.90 19.56
CA GLN A 4 -35.82 52.64 20.40
C GLN A 4 -35.75 52.27 21.90
N ALA A 5 -34.59 52.10 22.58
CA ALA A 5 -33.16 52.28 22.24
C ALA A 5 -32.22 51.52 23.21
N ALA A 6 -31.08 51.11 22.63
CA ALA A 6 -29.70 51.02 23.15
C ALA A 6 -29.39 51.02 24.66
N ARG A 7 -28.60 50.02 25.08
CA ARG A 7 -27.38 50.24 25.88
C ARG A 7 -26.24 49.36 25.37
N ARG A 8 -25.14 50.02 25.01
CA ARG A 8 -23.86 49.45 24.57
C ARG A 8 -23.09 48.98 25.80
N GLY A 9 -22.69 47.71 25.82
CA GLY A 9 -21.68 47.17 26.71
C GLY A 9 -20.61 46.49 25.87
N SER A 10 -19.46 47.17 25.72
CA SER A 10 -18.28 46.67 25.02
C SER A 10 -17.61 45.58 25.85
N PHE A 11 -17.77 44.32 25.46
CA PHE A 11 -16.83 43.27 25.85
C PHE A 11 -15.93 42.99 24.64
N ALA A 12 -14.71 43.49 24.73
CA ALA A 12 -13.63 43.11 23.82
C ALA A 12 -13.34 41.62 24.04
N ALA A 13 -13.91 40.77 23.19
CA ALA A 13 -13.47 39.39 23.06
C ALA A 13 -12.15 39.40 22.30
N GLY A 14 -11.07 39.03 23.00
CA GLY A 14 -9.77 38.79 22.38
C GLY A 14 -9.90 37.68 21.35
N LEU A 15 -9.66 38.02 20.08
CA LEU A 15 -9.44 37.06 19.02
C LEU A 15 -8.06 36.42 19.25
N ALA A 16 -8.04 35.33 20.03
CA ALA A 16 -6.96 34.37 19.95
C ALA A 16 -7.06 33.71 18.56
N GLY A 17 -6.26 34.20 17.61
CA GLY A 17 -6.11 33.58 16.30
C GLY A 17 -5.53 32.18 16.46
N ALA A 18 -6.39 31.16 16.43
CA ALA A 18 -5.94 29.81 16.18
C ALA A 18 -5.37 29.79 14.76
N VAL A 19 -4.04 29.69 14.67
CA VAL A 19 -3.35 29.39 13.41
C VAL A 19 -3.80 27.99 13.00
N GLY A 20 -4.88 27.91 12.23
CA GLY A 20 -5.33 26.67 11.65
C GLY A 20 -4.31 26.24 10.62
N PHE A 21 -3.55 25.18 10.90
CA PHE A 21 -2.73 24.54 9.88
C PHE A 21 -3.70 23.94 8.84
N VAL A 22 -3.74 24.53 7.65
CA VAL A 22 -4.40 23.91 6.50
C VAL A 22 -3.52 22.73 6.09
N VAL A 23 -4.00 21.52 6.34
CA VAL A 23 -3.29 20.31 5.90
C VAL A 23 -3.95 19.83 4.61
N GLU A 24 -3.13 19.64 3.58
CA GLU A 24 -3.55 19.11 2.28
C GLU A 24 -4.25 17.75 2.42
N PRO A 25 -5.19 17.41 1.51
CA PRO A 25 -5.85 16.11 1.52
C PRO A 25 -4.86 14.97 1.25
N VAL A 26 -5.19 13.79 1.78
CA VAL A 26 -4.45 12.55 1.48
C VAL A 26 -4.48 12.30 -0.03
N GLN A 27 -3.29 12.08 -0.61
CA GLN A 27 -3.15 11.76 -2.02
C GLN A 27 -2.93 10.26 -2.21
N LEU A 28 -3.76 9.64 -3.03
CA LEU A 28 -3.65 8.23 -3.40
C LEU A 28 -3.47 8.11 -4.92
N LEU A 29 -2.59 7.18 -5.32
CA LEU A 29 -2.58 6.66 -6.68
C LEU A 29 -3.63 5.54 -6.79
N THR A 30 -4.40 5.55 -7.89
CA THR A 30 -5.39 4.51 -8.20
C THR A 30 -5.05 3.81 -9.52
N ALA A 31 -5.35 2.53 -9.61
CA ALA A 31 -5.22 1.73 -10.81
C ALA A 31 -6.52 1.80 -11.64
N PRO A 32 -6.45 2.14 -12.94
CA PRO A 32 -7.65 2.34 -13.77
C PRO A 32 -8.41 1.03 -14.06
N ASN A 33 -7.79 -0.13 -13.85
CA ASN A 33 -8.40 -1.44 -14.07
C ASN A 33 -9.12 -1.99 -12.82
N LEU A 34 -9.02 -1.37 -11.64
CA LEU A 34 -9.71 -1.83 -10.43
C LEU A 34 -10.98 -1.02 -10.19
N SER A 35 -12.12 -1.70 -10.04
CA SER A 35 -13.42 -1.09 -9.69
C SER A 35 -13.70 -1.06 -8.19
N ALA A 36 -13.13 -2.01 -7.44
CA ALA A 36 -13.19 -2.02 -5.98
C ALA A 36 -12.55 -0.74 -5.41
N PRO A 37 -13.05 -0.17 -4.30
CA PRO A 37 -12.40 0.95 -3.63
C PRO A 37 -10.99 0.55 -3.21
N HIS A 38 -9.99 1.28 -3.72
CA HIS A 38 -8.58 0.96 -3.52
C HIS A 38 -7.71 2.22 -3.62
N GLY A 39 -6.46 2.12 -3.19
CA GLY A 39 -5.47 3.15 -3.44
C GLY A 39 -4.10 2.84 -2.86
N PHE A 40 -3.08 3.46 -3.42
CA PHE A 40 -1.70 3.43 -2.94
C PHE A 40 -1.36 4.83 -2.42
N SER A 41 -1.14 5.00 -1.12
CA SER A 41 -0.83 6.31 -0.56
C SER A 41 0.51 6.84 -1.06
N THR A 42 0.58 8.14 -1.30
CA THR A 42 1.85 8.87 -1.35
C THR A 42 2.29 9.21 0.07
N ARG A 43 3.42 9.90 0.22
CA ARG A 43 3.87 10.50 1.49
C ARG A 43 3.16 11.81 1.82
N LEU A 44 2.23 12.30 0.99
CA LEU A 44 1.61 13.63 1.09
C LEU A 44 0.25 13.60 1.81
N GLY A 45 -0.08 14.69 2.49
CA GLY A 45 -1.40 14.91 3.13
C GLY A 45 -1.49 14.49 4.60
N GLY A 46 -0.34 14.23 5.24
CA GLY A 46 -0.28 13.89 6.66
C GLY A 46 0.26 15.01 7.54
N VAL A 47 0.57 14.66 8.79
CA VAL A 47 1.02 15.59 9.84
C VAL A 47 2.39 15.25 10.42
N SER A 48 3.05 14.20 9.94
CA SER A 48 4.41 13.83 10.37
C SER A 48 5.46 14.85 9.95
N GLU A 49 6.51 14.97 10.76
CA GLU A 49 7.68 15.83 10.50
C GLU A 49 8.88 15.01 10.05
N ALA A 50 9.93 15.69 9.58
CA ALA A 50 11.14 15.06 9.09
C ALA A 50 11.73 14.10 10.12
N PRO A 51 12.17 12.90 9.70
CA PRO A 51 12.27 12.41 8.32
C PRO A 51 11.02 11.67 7.80
N PHE A 52 9.87 11.82 8.46
CA PHE A 52 8.62 11.10 8.19
C PHE A 52 7.58 11.97 7.48
N ASP A 53 8.00 13.12 6.94
CA ASP A 53 7.11 14.08 6.28
C ASP A 53 6.35 13.38 5.14
N SER A 54 5.03 13.42 5.02
CA SER A 54 4.02 13.96 5.93
C SER A 54 3.03 12.88 6.37
N LEU A 55 2.69 11.91 5.52
CA LEU A 55 1.71 10.86 5.76
C LEU A 55 2.37 9.52 6.10
N ASN A 56 3.15 9.48 7.18
CA ASN A 56 3.69 8.22 7.66
C ASN A 56 2.61 7.37 8.35
N LEU A 57 2.40 6.15 7.85
CA LEU A 57 1.39 5.21 8.35
C LEU A 57 1.99 4.04 9.17
N GLY A 58 3.32 3.98 9.30
CA GLY A 58 4.03 2.89 9.98
C GLY A 58 4.23 3.13 11.48
N LEU A 59 3.79 2.18 12.32
CA LEU A 59 4.02 2.24 13.78
C LEU A 59 5.44 1.81 14.20
N SER A 60 6.11 1.00 13.38
CA SER A 60 7.49 0.58 13.62
C SER A 60 8.52 1.58 13.08
N THR A 61 8.13 2.86 13.03
CA THR A 61 8.99 3.97 12.67
C THR A 61 9.38 4.75 13.92
N GLY A 62 10.45 5.53 13.87
CA GLY A 62 10.85 6.42 14.98
C GLY A 62 10.00 7.70 15.08
N ASP A 63 8.78 7.68 14.53
CA ASP A 63 7.86 8.82 14.48
C ASP A 63 7.01 8.92 15.74
N GLU A 64 6.45 10.09 15.99
CA GLU A 64 5.56 10.34 17.13
C GLU A 64 4.25 9.55 16.96
N PRO A 65 3.86 8.70 17.94
CA PRO A 65 2.69 7.83 17.80
C PRO A 65 1.39 8.54 17.48
N TRP A 66 1.20 9.77 18.00
CA TRP A 66 -0.01 10.56 17.73
C TRP A 66 -0.08 11.06 16.28
N ARG A 67 1.07 11.34 15.64
CA ARG A 67 1.13 11.74 14.23
C ARG A 67 0.78 10.58 13.33
N VAL A 68 1.33 9.40 13.62
CA VAL A 68 0.97 8.15 12.92
C VAL A 68 -0.51 7.84 13.09
N ALA A 69 -1.07 7.99 14.30
CA ALA A 69 -2.50 7.79 14.54
C ALA A 69 -3.38 8.77 13.73
N GLU A 70 -3.01 10.04 13.67
CA GLU A 70 -3.72 11.04 12.86
C GLU A 70 -3.61 10.77 11.36
N ASN A 71 -2.42 10.40 10.87
CA ASN A 71 -2.22 10.00 9.47
C ASN A 71 -3.10 8.81 9.10
N ARG A 72 -3.19 7.80 9.98
CA ARG A 72 -4.06 6.64 9.77
C ARG A 72 -5.53 7.04 9.77
N ARG A 73 -5.97 7.89 10.71
CA ARG A 73 -7.34 8.41 10.72
C ARG A 73 -7.68 9.11 9.41
N ARG A 74 -6.77 9.94 8.89
CA ARG A 74 -6.92 10.63 7.59
C ARG A 74 -6.99 9.67 6.41
N PHE A 75 -6.09 8.68 6.37
CA PHE A 75 -6.09 7.66 5.33
C PHE A 75 -7.38 6.85 5.31
N LEU A 76 -7.84 6.38 6.48
CA LEU A 76 -9.06 5.58 6.59
C LEU A 76 -10.33 6.39 6.23
N ALA A 77 -10.34 7.69 6.52
CA ALA A 77 -11.44 8.57 6.12
C ALA A 77 -11.62 8.63 4.58
N HIS A 78 -10.57 8.43 3.79
CA HIS A 78 -10.69 8.33 2.33
C HIS A 78 -11.55 7.15 1.88
N PHE A 79 -11.50 6.04 2.62
CA PHE A 79 -12.26 4.82 2.32
C PHE A 79 -13.61 4.74 3.06
N GLY A 80 -13.91 5.73 3.90
CA GLY A 80 -15.12 5.73 4.73
C GLY A 80 -15.19 4.56 5.70
N VAL A 81 -14.04 4.04 6.16
CA VAL A 81 -13.99 2.88 7.07
C VAL A 81 -13.64 3.26 8.50
N ALA A 82 -14.19 2.51 9.44
CA ALA A 82 -13.79 2.54 10.84
C ALA A 82 -12.50 1.75 11.06
N HIS A 83 -11.79 2.08 12.16
CA HIS A 83 -10.59 1.36 12.57
C HIS A 83 -10.83 -0.14 12.82
N SER A 84 -12.05 -0.52 13.20
CA SER A 84 -12.48 -1.91 13.41
C SER A 84 -12.68 -2.70 12.11
N GLU A 85 -12.74 -2.05 10.96
CA GLU A 85 -12.91 -2.69 9.65
C GLU A 85 -11.57 -3.01 8.97
N VAL A 86 -10.44 -2.67 9.59
CA VAL A 86 -9.12 -2.87 8.97
C VAL A 86 -8.59 -4.27 9.26
N CYS A 87 -8.00 -4.90 8.24
CA CYS A 87 -7.06 -6.01 8.37
C CYS A 87 -5.66 -5.50 8.01
N ALA A 88 -4.82 -5.35 9.03
CA ALA A 88 -3.40 -5.08 8.87
C ALA A 88 -2.61 -6.27 9.45
N LEU A 89 -1.66 -6.80 8.67
CA LEU A 89 -0.89 -8.00 9.00
C LEU A 89 0.46 -7.65 9.61
N SER A 90 0.99 -8.56 10.45
CA SER A 90 2.41 -8.54 10.80
C SER A 90 3.22 -9.10 9.63
N GLN A 91 3.69 -8.21 8.76
CA GLN A 91 4.41 -8.56 7.53
C GLN A 91 5.82 -9.08 7.84
N VAL A 92 6.10 -10.33 7.47
CA VAL A 92 7.36 -11.04 7.77
C VAL A 92 8.20 -11.33 6.52
N HIS A 93 7.83 -10.76 5.38
CA HIS A 93 8.48 -10.96 4.07
C HIS A 93 8.45 -12.43 3.60
N GLY A 94 7.42 -13.17 4.02
CA GLY A 94 7.15 -14.54 3.62
C GLY A 94 6.15 -14.62 2.45
N ARG A 95 5.48 -15.78 2.34
CA ARG A 95 4.47 -16.06 1.30
C ARG A 95 3.04 -16.25 1.81
N ARG A 96 2.85 -16.29 3.14
CA ARG A 96 1.56 -16.69 3.73
C ARG A 96 0.48 -15.68 3.39
N VAL A 97 -0.63 -16.16 2.82
CA VAL A 97 -1.85 -15.39 2.61
C VAL A 97 -2.99 -16.01 3.43
N VAL A 98 -3.83 -15.17 4.02
CA VAL A 98 -4.87 -15.59 4.97
C VAL A 98 -6.25 -15.03 4.60
N GLU A 99 -7.31 -15.62 5.12
CA GLU A 99 -8.61 -14.96 5.19
C GLU A 99 -8.49 -13.70 6.05
N ALA A 100 -9.04 -12.58 5.59
CA ALA A 100 -8.98 -11.36 6.36
C ALA A 100 -9.84 -11.46 7.62
N THR A 101 -9.21 -11.18 8.76
CA THR A 101 -9.88 -10.92 10.06
C THR A 101 -9.63 -9.47 10.47
N ALA A 102 -10.55 -8.87 11.22
CA ALA A 102 -10.37 -7.49 11.67
C ALA A 102 -9.27 -7.51 12.72
N GLY A 103 -8.31 -6.60 12.62
CA GLY A 103 -7.17 -6.61 13.51
C GLY A 103 -5.99 -5.80 12.99
N TRP A 104 -5.09 -5.53 13.92
CA TRP A 104 -3.94 -4.66 13.70
C TRP A 104 -2.66 -5.36 14.11
N PHE A 105 -1.96 -5.93 13.13
CA PHE A 105 -0.62 -6.53 13.27
C PHE A 105 -0.55 -7.75 14.20
N GLU A 106 -1.68 -8.43 14.43
CA GLU A 106 -1.76 -9.61 15.31
C GLU A 106 -1.44 -10.92 14.57
N LEU A 107 -1.70 -10.95 13.27
CA LEU A 107 -1.55 -12.15 12.44
C LEU A 107 -0.33 -12.03 11.52
N GLU A 108 0.63 -12.93 11.68
CA GLU A 108 1.80 -13.03 10.80
C GLU A 108 1.42 -13.59 9.43
N ALA A 109 1.47 -12.73 8.43
CA ALA A 109 1.23 -13.04 7.02
C ALA A 109 1.71 -11.88 6.15
N ASP A 110 1.88 -12.14 4.86
CA ASP A 110 2.27 -11.12 3.87
C ASP A 110 1.16 -10.88 2.83
N GLY A 111 0.00 -11.51 2.97
CA GLY A 111 -1.19 -11.12 2.23
C GLY A 111 -2.48 -11.57 2.89
N ALA A 112 -3.58 -11.00 2.43
CA ALA A 112 -4.91 -11.39 2.85
C ALA A 112 -5.88 -11.34 1.67
N VAL A 113 -6.98 -12.06 1.79
CA VAL A 113 -8.11 -12.06 0.84
C VAL A 113 -9.43 -11.93 1.59
N THR A 114 -10.45 -11.36 0.94
CA THR A 114 -11.80 -11.22 1.51
C THR A 114 -12.84 -10.93 0.42
N ASP A 115 -14.07 -11.39 0.61
CA ASP A 115 -15.26 -10.93 -0.10
C ASP A 115 -16.20 -10.09 0.80
N CYS A 116 -15.80 -9.85 2.06
CA CYS A 116 -16.56 -9.06 3.02
C CYS A 116 -16.40 -7.55 2.76
N PRO A 117 -17.48 -6.82 2.41
CA PRO A 117 -17.38 -5.38 2.13
C PRO A 117 -16.90 -4.57 3.33
N GLU A 118 -17.17 -5.00 4.56
CA GLU A 118 -16.77 -4.36 5.83
C GLU A 118 -15.30 -4.62 6.20
N ARG A 119 -14.47 -4.95 5.20
CA ARG A 119 -13.06 -5.24 5.41
C ARG A 119 -12.15 -4.49 4.46
N LEU A 120 -11.34 -3.60 5.01
CA LEU A 120 -10.23 -2.95 4.31
C LEU A 120 -8.94 -3.74 4.53
N LEU A 121 -8.38 -4.29 3.46
CA LEU A 121 -7.06 -4.90 3.48
C LEU A 121 -6.01 -3.80 3.37
N VAL A 122 -4.97 -3.85 4.18
CA VAL A 122 -3.87 -2.88 4.18
C VAL A 122 -2.53 -3.58 4.08
N ILE A 123 -1.67 -3.12 3.16
CA ILE A 123 -0.28 -3.54 3.00
C ILE A 123 0.63 -2.33 3.23
N SER A 124 1.58 -2.46 4.15
CA SER A 124 2.55 -1.41 4.47
C SER A 124 3.87 -1.63 3.72
N ALA A 125 4.39 -0.59 3.08
CA ALA A 125 5.65 -0.70 2.33
C ALA A 125 6.44 0.62 2.27
N ALA A 126 7.75 0.48 2.09
CA ALA A 126 8.66 1.48 1.53
C ALA A 126 9.70 0.69 0.72
N ASP A 127 9.77 0.91 -0.59
CA ASP A 127 10.46 0.10 -1.63
C ASP A 127 9.82 -1.26 -2.01
N CYS A 128 9.36 -2.06 -1.05
CA CYS A 128 8.67 -3.32 -1.41
C CYS A 128 7.37 -3.03 -2.18
N LEU A 129 6.92 -3.97 -3.00
CA LEU A 129 5.67 -3.80 -3.75
C LEU A 129 4.46 -4.16 -2.90
N ALA A 130 3.36 -3.47 -3.15
CA ALA A 130 2.03 -3.95 -2.82
C ALA A 130 1.31 -4.39 -4.10
N VAL A 131 0.77 -5.61 -4.09
CA VAL A 131 -0.02 -6.16 -5.18
C VAL A 131 -1.47 -6.26 -4.72
N LEU A 132 -2.36 -5.54 -5.39
CA LEU A 132 -3.80 -5.55 -5.14
C LEU A 132 -4.50 -6.35 -6.25
N VAL A 133 -5.47 -7.18 -5.87
CA VAL A 133 -6.23 -8.03 -6.78
C VAL A 133 -7.72 -7.83 -6.52
N HIS A 134 -8.50 -7.75 -7.59
CA HIS A 134 -9.96 -7.69 -7.54
C HIS A 134 -10.55 -8.69 -8.54
N GLU A 135 -11.46 -9.54 -8.08
CA GLU A 135 -12.37 -10.31 -8.92
C GLU A 135 -13.76 -9.64 -8.88
N PRO A 136 -14.23 -9.05 -9.99
CA PRO A 136 -15.45 -8.22 -9.98
C PRO A 136 -16.77 -8.99 -9.88
N ARG A 137 -16.83 -10.27 -10.31
CA ARG A 137 -18.08 -11.04 -10.35
C ARG A 137 -18.46 -11.61 -8.99
N ARG A 138 -17.45 -11.94 -8.19
CA ARG A 138 -17.55 -12.49 -6.84
C ARG A 138 -17.34 -11.43 -5.79
N ASN A 139 -16.99 -10.21 -6.20
CA ASN A 139 -16.67 -9.10 -5.32
C ASN A 139 -15.57 -9.46 -4.30
N ALA A 140 -14.61 -10.28 -4.73
CA ALA A 140 -13.52 -10.72 -3.88
C ALA A 140 -12.28 -9.86 -4.15
N VAL A 141 -11.56 -9.50 -3.09
CA VAL A 141 -10.32 -8.74 -3.19
C VAL A 141 -9.19 -9.44 -2.47
N GLY A 142 -7.97 -9.15 -2.88
CA GLY A 142 -6.76 -9.62 -2.23
C GLY A 142 -5.69 -8.53 -2.22
N ALA A 143 -4.82 -8.57 -1.23
CA ALA A 143 -3.67 -7.69 -1.14
C ALA A 143 -2.46 -8.48 -0.63
N ALA A 144 -1.29 -8.28 -1.24
CA ALA A 144 -0.04 -8.89 -0.80
C ALA A 144 1.14 -7.92 -0.81
N HIS A 145 2.00 -8.09 0.17
CA HIS A 145 3.32 -7.50 0.29
C HIS A 145 4.36 -8.35 -0.44
N ALA A 146 4.93 -7.81 -1.51
CA ALA A 146 5.87 -8.48 -2.38
C ALA A 146 7.23 -7.78 -2.36
N GLY A 147 7.98 -7.96 -1.26
CA GLY A 147 9.42 -7.75 -1.24
C GLY A 147 10.16 -8.92 -1.92
N TRP A 148 11.48 -8.81 -2.11
CA TRP A 148 12.24 -9.84 -2.85
C TRP A 148 12.08 -11.25 -2.27
N ARG A 149 12.06 -11.41 -0.93
CA ARG A 149 11.84 -12.70 -0.27
C ARG A 149 10.46 -13.27 -0.55
N GLY A 150 9.42 -12.44 -0.43
CA GLY A 150 8.05 -12.83 -0.73
C GLY A 150 7.85 -13.17 -2.22
N THR A 151 8.48 -12.43 -3.12
CA THR A 151 8.46 -12.72 -4.56
C THR A 151 9.16 -14.04 -4.88
N VAL A 152 10.36 -14.29 -4.34
CA VAL A 152 11.06 -15.57 -4.47
C VAL A 152 10.24 -16.72 -3.89
N ALA A 153 9.57 -16.48 -2.76
CA ALA A 153 8.66 -17.43 -2.13
C ALA A 153 7.27 -17.49 -2.81
N LYS A 154 7.05 -16.74 -3.89
CA LYS A 154 5.82 -16.74 -4.71
C LYS A 154 4.54 -16.30 -3.96
N VAL A 155 4.63 -15.27 -3.11
CA VAL A 155 3.47 -14.72 -2.38
C VAL A 155 2.27 -14.35 -3.27
N VAL A 156 2.51 -13.87 -4.50
CA VAL A 156 1.42 -13.55 -5.45
C VAL A 156 0.77 -14.81 -6.03
N VAL A 157 1.47 -15.94 -6.07
CA VAL A 157 0.87 -17.23 -6.44
C VAL A 157 -0.08 -17.67 -5.34
N GLU A 158 0.39 -17.67 -4.08
CA GLU A 158 -0.46 -17.98 -2.92
C GLU A 158 -1.69 -17.05 -2.86
N LEU A 159 -1.52 -15.75 -3.16
CA LEU A 159 -2.64 -14.80 -3.20
C LEU A 159 -3.74 -15.21 -4.18
N VAL A 160 -3.35 -15.60 -5.39
CA VAL A 160 -4.27 -16.04 -6.45
C VAL A 160 -4.89 -17.39 -6.10
N GLU A 161 -4.11 -18.31 -5.53
CA GLU A 161 -4.58 -19.61 -5.05
C GLU A 161 -5.62 -19.44 -3.95
N GLN A 162 -5.38 -18.60 -2.94
CA GLN A 162 -6.37 -18.33 -1.88
C GLN A 162 -7.65 -17.69 -2.42
N LEU A 163 -7.56 -16.78 -3.40
CA LEU A 163 -8.74 -16.23 -4.08
C LEU A 163 -9.54 -17.30 -4.82
N TYR A 164 -8.85 -18.26 -5.45
CA TYR A 164 -9.48 -19.38 -6.13
C TYR A 164 -10.10 -20.38 -5.15
N GLU A 165 -9.36 -20.81 -4.14
CA GLU A 165 -9.81 -21.84 -3.18
C GLU A 165 -11.03 -21.38 -2.38
N ARG A 166 -11.07 -20.11 -1.98
CA ARG A 166 -12.11 -19.59 -1.08
C ARG A 166 -13.32 -19.07 -1.81
N TYR A 167 -13.08 -18.32 -2.88
CA TYR A 167 -14.15 -17.65 -3.59
C TYR A 167 -14.38 -18.25 -4.95
N GLY A 168 -13.48 -19.09 -5.49
CA GLY A 168 -13.53 -19.63 -6.86
C GLY A 168 -13.07 -18.64 -7.94
N SER A 169 -12.43 -17.54 -7.55
CA SER A 169 -11.95 -16.49 -8.46
C SER A 169 -10.90 -17.06 -9.43
N ARG A 170 -11.23 -17.07 -10.72
CA ARG A 170 -10.35 -17.65 -11.76
C ARG A 170 -9.30 -16.61 -12.19
N PRO A 171 -8.03 -16.99 -12.42
CA PRO A 171 -6.99 -16.06 -12.87
C PRO A 171 -7.38 -15.19 -14.08
N ALA A 172 -8.12 -15.78 -15.03
CA ALA A 172 -8.63 -15.09 -16.22
C ALA A 172 -9.56 -13.89 -15.92
N GLU A 173 -10.21 -13.88 -14.76
CA GLU A 173 -11.18 -12.85 -14.34
C GLU A 173 -10.56 -11.83 -13.36
N LEU A 174 -9.33 -12.08 -12.90
CA LEU A 174 -8.65 -11.21 -11.94
C LEU A 174 -8.15 -9.93 -12.59
N ARG A 175 -8.42 -8.80 -11.95
CA ARG A 175 -7.79 -7.52 -12.25
C ARG A 175 -6.74 -7.25 -11.18
N VAL A 176 -5.52 -6.93 -11.62
CA VAL A 176 -4.36 -6.81 -10.73
C VAL A 176 -3.71 -5.45 -10.88
N ALA A 177 -3.33 -4.85 -9.76
CA ALA A 177 -2.55 -3.62 -9.71
C ALA A 177 -1.26 -3.85 -8.90
N ILE A 178 -0.12 -3.62 -9.55
CA ILE A 178 1.19 -3.60 -8.91
C ILE A 178 1.52 -2.13 -8.60
N GLY A 179 1.53 -1.80 -7.31
CA GLY A 179 1.73 -0.44 -6.82
C GLY A 179 3.14 0.11 -7.00
N PRO A 180 3.40 1.34 -6.51
CA PRO A 180 4.75 1.90 -6.46
C PRO A 180 5.69 1.01 -5.64
N GLY A 181 6.94 0.86 -6.10
CA GLY A 181 8.00 0.16 -5.40
C GLY A 181 9.36 0.63 -5.87
N ILE A 182 10.44 0.01 -5.41
CA ILE A 182 11.78 0.32 -5.93
C ILE A 182 11.91 -0.24 -7.35
N GLY A 183 12.18 0.65 -8.31
CA GLY A 183 12.27 0.26 -9.72
C GLY A 183 13.50 -0.60 -10.01
N GLY A 184 13.41 -1.46 -11.03
CA GLY A 184 14.51 -2.31 -11.48
C GLY A 184 15.77 -1.56 -11.94
N ASN A 185 15.68 -0.24 -12.18
CA ASN A 185 16.85 0.60 -12.43
C ASN A 185 17.56 1.06 -11.16
N CYS A 186 16.94 0.97 -9.98
CA CYS A 186 17.47 1.47 -8.71
C CYS A 186 17.77 0.35 -7.72
N TYR A 187 17.14 -0.82 -7.87
CA TYR A 187 17.23 -1.88 -6.88
C TYR A 187 18.47 -2.74 -7.04
N GLN A 188 19.60 -2.27 -6.48
CA GLN A 188 20.82 -3.05 -6.39
C GLN A 188 20.68 -4.18 -5.36
N VAL A 189 21.08 -5.38 -5.75
CA VAL A 189 21.13 -6.59 -4.91
C VAL A 189 22.46 -7.33 -5.12
N GLY A 190 22.87 -8.11 -4.12
CA GLY A 190 24.07 -8.94 -4.19
C GLY A 190 23.83 -10.30 -4.85
N ASP A 191 24.92 -11.04 -5.04
CA ASP A 191 24.92 -12.36 -5.66
C ASP A 191 24.04 -13.36 -4.88
N GLU A 192 23.95 -13.21 -3.55
CA GLU A 192 23.14 -14.06 -2.66
C GLU A 192 21.63 -13.96 -2.93
N VAL A 193 21.16 -12.78 -3.34
CA VAL A 193 19.75 -12.57 -3.68
C VAL A 193 19.48 -13.14 -5.07
N ILE A 194 20.37 -12.87 -6.04
CA ILE A 194 20.18 -13.34 -7.41
C ILE A 194 20.28 -14.85 -7.53
N ALA A 195 21.17 -15.49 -6.77
CA ALA A 195 21.22 -16.95 -6.71
C ALA A 195 19.85 -17.54 -6.31
N GLN A 196 19.15 -16.92 -5.37
CA GLN A 196 17.81 -17.35 -4.96
C GLN A 196 16.74 -17.05 -6.00
N VAL A 197 16.83 -15.89 -6.69
CA VAL A 197 15.93 -15.55 -7.81
C VAL A 197 16.07 -16.57 -8.94
N VAL A 198 17.31 -16.91 -9.34
CA VAL A 198 17.58 -17.91 -10.37
C VAL A 198 17.11 -19.30 -9.93
N ALA A 199 17.41 -19.70 -8.69
CA ALA A 199 16.98 -20.99 -8.14
C ALA A 199 15.45 -21.13 -8.06
N ALA A 200 14.73 -20.03 -7.86
CA ALA A 200 13.26 -20.00 -7.87
C ALA A 200 12.64 -20.07 -9.27
N GLY A 201 13.47 -20.05 -10.33
CA GLY A 201 13.07 -20.26 -11.72
C GLY A 201 12.61 -19.00 -12.45
N PHE A 202 12.94 -17.81 -11.94
CA PHE A 202 12.62 -16.57 -12.65
C PHE A 202 13.46 -16.41 -13.91
N SER A 203 12.85 -15.84 -14.95
CA SER A 203 13.56 -15.55 -16.20
C SER A 203 14.66 -14.50 -16.01
N SER A 204 15.65 -14.52 -16.90
CA SER A 204 16.69 -13.49 -16.94
C SER A 204 16.19 -12.10 -17.34
N GLN A 205 14.89 -11.93 -17.62
CA GLN A 205 14.31 -10.61 -17.92
C GLN A 205 14.03 -9.79 -16.66
N VAL A 206 13.95 -10.43 -15.49
CA VAL A 206 13.61 -9.75 -14.22
C VAL A 206 14.83 -9.22 -13.50
N TYR A 207 16.04 -9.51 -13.98
CA TYR A 207 17.28 -8.98 -13.40
C TYR A 207 18.32 -8.74 -14.49
N ARG A 208 19.26 -7.83 -14.22
CA ARG A 208 20.41 -7.61 -15.10
C ARG A 208 21.68 -7.42 -14.28
N ARG A 209 22.80 -7.87 -14.84
CA ARG A 209 24.11 -7.64 -14.24
C ARG A 209 24.65 -6.28 -14.68
N ASP A 210 25.27 -5.55 -13.76
CA ASP A 210 26.03 -4.34 -14.03
C ASP A 210 27.37 -4.34 -13.27
N THR A 211 28.11 -3.23 -13.35
CA THR A 211 29.43 -3.11 -12.71
C THR A 211 29.38 -3.16 -11.18
N ALA A 212 28.22 -2.94 -10.57
CA ALA A 212 28.02 -2.91 -9.12
C ALA A 212 27.34 -4.20 -8.59
N GLY A 213 27.15 -5.22 -9.43
CA GLY A 213 26.47 -6.46 -9.09
C GLY A 213 25.25 -6.68 -9.96
N TYR A 214 24.06 -6.78 -9.35
CA TYR A 214 22.82 -7.00 -10.07
C TYR A 214 21.75 -5.99 -9.71
N ARG A 215 20.90 -5.71 -10.70
CA ARG A 215 19.66 -4.99 -10.51
C ARG A 215 18.48 -5.92 -10.70
N LEU A 216 17.59 -5.94 -9.72
CA LEU A 216 16.39 -6.79 -9.69
C LEU A 216 15.15 -5.95 -9.92
N ASP A 217 14.30 -6.34 -10.86
CA ASP A 217 12.99 -5.74 -11.10
C ASP A 217 11.89 -6.59 -10.44
N LEU A 218 11.48 -6.16 -9.26
CA LEU A 218 10.42 -6.84 -8.51
C LEU A 218 9.06 -6.78 -9.25
N ALA A 219 8.80 -5.70 -9.99
CA ALA A 219 7.52 -5.54 -10.69
C ALA A 219 7.45 -6.51 -11.88
N ALA A 220 8.54 -6.64 -12.62
CA ALA A 220 8.68 -7.63 -13.68
C ALA A 220 8.57 -9.06 -13.12
N ALA A 221 9.23 -9.37 -12.00
CA ALA A 221 9.17 -10.68 -11.36
C ALA A 221 7.75 -11.08 -10.92
N ASN A 222 7.02 -10.21 -10.22
CA ASN A 222 5.64 -10.51 -9.83
C ASN A 222 4.71 -10.56 -11.06
N ARG A 223 4.95 -9.73 -12.08
CA ARG A 223 4.20 -9.80 -13.35
C ARG A 223 4.42 -11.12 -14.07
N GLU A 224 5.64 -11.65 -14.11
CA GLU A 224 5.97 -12.96 -14.69
C GLU A 224 5.17 -14.08 -13.99
N LEU A 225 5.13 -14.08 -12.66
CA LEU A 225 4.33 -15.04 -11.90
C LEU A 225 2.84 -14.96 -12.25
N LEU A 226 2.26 -13.76 -12.27
CA LEU A 226 0.84 -13.55 -12.57
C LEU A 226 0.47 -14.03 -13.98
N LEU A 227 1.33 -13.76 -14.97
CA LEU A 227 1.15 -14.27 -16.33
C LEU A 227 1.22 -15.80 -16.37
N GLY A 228 2.17 -16.39 -15.63
CA GLY A 228 2.30 -17.85 -15.51
C GLY A 228 1.07 -18.53 -14.91
N LEU A 229 0.31 -17.83 -14.06
CA LEU A 229 -0.98 -18.29 -13.51
C LEU A 229 -2.16 -18.13 -14.48
N GLY A 230 -1.95 -17.47 -15.62
CA GLY A 230 -2.99 -17.21 -16.60
C GLY A 230 -3.79 -15.93 -16.35
N VAL A 231 -3.29 -14.99 -15.54
CA VAL A 231 -3.86 -13.63 -15.49
C VAL A 231 -3.57 -12.92 -16.80
N PRO A 232 -4.57 -12.40 -17.54
CA PRO A 232 -4.36 -11.75 -18.82
C PRO A 232 -3.45 -10.54 -18.68
N ALA A 233 -2.50 -10.36 -19.60
CA ALA A 233 -1.57 -9.22 -19.56
C ALA A 233 -2.28 -7.86 -19.53
N ALA A 234 -3.42 -7.73 -20.23
CA ALA A 234 -4.25 -6.53 -20.24
C ALA A 234 -4.95 -6.23 -18.90
N GLN A 235 -5.02 -7.22 -18.00
CA GLN A 235 -5.63 -7.08 -16.67
C GLN A 235 -4.59 -6.83 -15.57
N ILE A 236 -3.31 -6.78 -15.90
CA ILE A 236 -2.22 -6.46 -14.97
C ILE A 236 -1.78 -5.02 -15.25
N TRP A 237 -2.14 -4.11 -14.36
CA TRP A 237 -1.63 -2.74 -14.36
C TRP A 237 -0.42 -2.63 -13.42
N THR A 238 0.59 -1.89 -13.85
CA THR A 238 1.75 -1.54 -13.04
C THR A 238 1.85 -0.03 -12.95
N SER A 239 2.10 0.49 -11.75
CA SER A 239 2.16 1.93 -11.50
C SER A 239 3.23 2.66 -12.33
N GLY A 240 4.36 2.00 -12.59
CA GLY A 240 5.53 2.60 -13.25
C GLY A 240 6.34 3.54 -12.36
N HIS A 241 5.87 3.84 -11.15
CA HIS A 241 6.52 4.75 -10.21
C HIS A 241 7.65 4.07 -9.44
N CYS A 242 8.76 4.79 -9.30
CA CYS A 242 9.93 4.33 -8.54
C CYS A 242 10.05 5.11 -7.22
N THR A 243 9.75 4.45 -6.11
CA THR A 243 9.83 5.04 -4.76
C THR A 243 11.22 5.61 -4.42
N HIS A 244 12.29 5.03 -4.97
CA HIS A 244 13.65 5.51 -4.78
C HIS A 244 13.98 6.79 -5.58
N CYS A 245 13.36 6.97 -6.75
CA CYS A 245 13.57 8.15 -7.60
C CYS A 245 12.69 9.32 -7.18
N GLU A 246 11.47 9.02 -6.76
CA GLU A 246 10.39 9.99 -6.56
C GLU A 246 10.14 10.21 -5.06
N THR A 247 11.20 10.58 -4.33
CA THR A 247 11.13 10.75 -2.87
C THR A 247 10.25 11.92 -2.42
N GLU A 248 9.88 12.81 -3.33
CA GLU A 248 8.87 13.84 -3.13
C GLU A 248 7.44 13.27 -3.05
N LEU A 249 7.19 12.10 -3.66
CA LEU A 249 5.91 11.40 -3.61
C LEU A 249 5.92 10.18 -2.71
N PHE A 250 7.05 9.51 -2.49
CA PHE A 250 7.08 8.25 -1.77
C PHE A 250 8.22 8.19 -0.74
N PHE A 251 8.00 7.44 0.34
CA PHE A 251 9.07 7.02 1.23
C PHE A 251 9.89 5.89 0.58
N SER A 252 11.22 5.93 0.75
CA SER A 252 12.11 4.88 0.25
C SER A 252 13.12 4.50 1.32
N HIS A 253 13.01 3.26 1.80
CA HIS A 253 13.93 2.72 2.80
C HIS A 253 15.39 2.73 2.29
N ARG A 254 15.59 2.40 1.01
CA ARG A 254 16.88 2.34 0.35
C ARG A 254 17.46 3.73 0.13
N ARG A 255 16.65 4.70 -0.32
CA ARG A 255 17.14 6.06 -0.58
C ARG A 255 17.43 6.83 0.70
N GLU A 256 16.59 6.65 1.71
CA GLU A 256 16.61 7.41 2.97
C GLU A 256 17.28 6.63 4.11
N ALA A 257 18.14 5.65 3.78
CA ALA A 257 18.96 4.88 4.71
C ALA A 257 18.18 4.29 5.90
N GLY A 258 16.96 3.83 5.63
CA GLY A 258 16.04 3.19 6.57
C GLY A 258 15.32 4.13 7.54
N ARG A 259 15.69 5.42 7.59
CA ARG A 259 15.08 6.42 8.46
C ARG A 259 13.98 7.18 7.74
N THR A 260 12.87 6.48 7.48
CA THR A 260 11.75 7.02 6.70
C THR A 260 10.41 6.39 7.10
N GLY A 261 9.32 6.97 6.63
CA GLY A 261 7.95 6.52 6.87
C GLY A 261 7.57 5.26 6.10
N ARG A 262 6.30 4.87 6.18
CA ARG A 262 5.71 3.78 5.39
C ARG A 262 4.45 4.27 4.69
N MET A 263 4.30 3.92 3.42
CA MET A 263 3.06 4.05 2.67
C MET A 263 2.18 2.82 2.89
N TRP A 264 0.88 2.99 2.68
CA TRP A 264 -0.08 1.89 2.62
C TRP A 264 -0.68 1.75 1.22
N ALA A 265 -0.84 0.51 0.80
CA ALA A 265 -1.79 0.14 -0.23
C ALA A 265 -3.03 -0.44 0.44
N ALA A 266 -4.21 -0.09 -0.04
CA ALA A 266 -5.45 -0.62 0.51
C ALA A 266 -6.46 -0.98 -0.57
N ILE A 267 -7.29 -1.97 -0.28
CA ILE A 267 -8.42 -2.42 -1.11
C ILE A 267 -9.51 -3.03 -0.23
N ARG A 268 -10.78 -2.80 -0.58
CA ARG A 268 -11.94 -3.47 0.01
C ARG A 268 -12.92 -3.90 -1.08
N PRO A 269 -13.77 -4.92 -0.86
CA PRO A 269 -14.87 -5.22 -1.76
C PRO A 269 -15.82 -4.03 -1.94
N LEU A 270 -16.57 -4.02 -3.03
CA LEU A 270 -17.65 -3.06 -3.23
C LEU A 270 -18.74 -3.25 -2.16
N SER A 271 -19.26 -2.15 -1.64
CA SER A 271 -20.51 -2.16 -0.87
C SER A 271 -21.66 -2.31 -1.87
N LEU A 272 -22.29 -3.48 -1.88
CA LEU A 272 -23.45 -3.79 -2.72
C LEU A 272 -24.76 -3.38 -2.04
#